data_AF-K1U4Z1-F1
#
_entry.id   AF-K1U4Z1-F1
#
_cell.length_a   1.000
_cell.length_b   1.000
_cell.length_c   1.000
_cell.angle_alpha   90.00
_cell.angle_beta   90.00
_cell.angle_gamma   90.00
#
_symmetry.space_group_name_H-M   'P 1'
#
loop_
_entity.id
_entity.type
_entity.pdbx_description
1 polymer ?
#
loop_
_entity_poly.entity_id
_entity_poly.type
_entity_poly.pdbx_seq_one_letter_code
_entity_poly.pdbx_strand_id
1 'polypeptide(L)'
;MTDNDDLLRLVKLASSGDNEALSLLVSKMIPDVRREASKFSGAVGVDSDDLFQEGMIGLLSAARSYKNDCGASFRTYASVCIRNRIISAVKKASGGKSVRRDLLVPLETELLSVPELSYDDGLVVKEECDRSFWLYRNTAFRKRTQ
;
A
#
# COMPACT_ATOMS: atom_id res chain seq x y z
N MET A 1 8.97 22.91 3.93
CA MET A 1 7.82 22.00 4.12
C MET A 1 8.22 20.68 3.49
N THR A 2 8.10 19.57 4.21
CA THR A 2 8.54 18.27 3.69
C THR A 2 7.47 17.72 2.75
N ASP A 3 7.86 16.97 1.72
CA ASP A 3 6.91 16.31 0.81
C ASP A 3 5.85 15.47 1.56
N ASN A 4 6.19 14.95 2.74
CA ASN A 4 5.28 14.19 3.59
C ASN A 4 4.18 15.05 4.23
N ASP A 5 4.50 16.28 4.65
CA ASP A 5 3.51 17.20 5.23
C ASP A 5 2.48 17.62 4.17
N ASP A 6 2.94 17.86 2.95
CA ASP A 6 2.09 18.20 1.81
C ASP A 6 1.15 17.04 1.45
N LEU A 7 1.67 15.81 1.41
CA LEU A 7 0.86 14.61 1.17
C LEU A 7 -0.19 14.43 2.28
N LEU A 8 0.21 14.61 3.54
CA LEU A 8 -0.71 14.52 4.67
C LEU A 8 -1.85 15.54 4.57
N ARG A 9 -1.55 16.78 4.18
CA ARG A 9 -2.56 17.83 3.95
C ARG A 9 -3.54 17.42 2.86
N LEU A 10 -3.02 16.95 1.71
CA LEU A 10 -3.86 16.55 0.58
C LEU A 10 -4.77 15.37 0.93
N VAL A 11 -4.27 14.39 1.69
CA VAL A 11 -5.08 13.25 2.14
C VAL A 11 -6.23 13.72 3.02
N LYS A 12 -5.98 14.60 4.00
CA LYS A 12 -7.04 15.12 4.88
C LYS A 12 -8.15 15.83 4.09
N LEU A 13 -7.78 16.64 3.10
CA LEU A 13 -8.74 17.32 2.22
C LEU A 13 -9.49 16.30 1.35
N ALA A 14 -8.78 15.36 0.72
CA ALA A 14 -9.39 14.30 -0.08
C ALA A 14 -10.38 13.45 0.73
N SER A 15 -10.07 13.12 1.99
CA SER A 15 -10.99 12.41 2.89
C SER A 15 -12.24 13.22 3.25
N SER A 16 -12.19 14.55 3.14
CA SER A 16 -13.36 15.43 3.33
C SER A 16 -14.22 15.58 2.06
N GLY A 17 -13.87 14.90 0.97
CA GLY A 17 -14.60 14.95 -0.31
C GLY A 17 -14.06 15.97 -1.31
N ASP A 18 -12.91 16.60 -1.02
CA ASP A 18 -12.26 17.52 -1.95
C ASP A 18 -11.64 16.74 -3.14
N ASN A 19 -12.34 16.80 -4.28
CA ASN A 19 -11.92 16.12 -5.50
C ASN A 19 -10.65 16.73 -6.12
N GLU A 20 -10.40 18.04 -5.92
CA GLU A 20 -9.20 18.69 -6.43
C GLU A 20 -7.98 18.23 -5.63
N ALA A 21 -8.10 18.20 -4.30
CA ALA A 21 -7.06 17.64 -3.43
C ALA A 21 -6.78 16.16 -3.73
N LEU A 22 -7.82 15.36 -4.00
CA LEU A 22 -7.66 13.97 -4.43
C LEU A 22 -6.92 13.86 -5.76
N SER A 23 -7.28 14.69 -6.76
CA SER A 23 -6.61 14.71 -8.06
C SER A 23 -5.12 15.07 -7.95
N LEU A 24 -4.80 16.07 -7.11
CA LEU A 24 -3.43 16.48 -6.84
C LEU A 24 -2.63 15.39 -6.09
N LEU A 25 -3.26 14.76 -5.08
CA LEU A 25 -2.67 13.65 -4.35
C LEU A 25 -2.31 12.49 -5.28
N VAL A 26 -3.27 12.08 -6.12
CA VAL A 26 -3.09 11.01 -7.09
C VAL A 26 -1.97 11.36 -8.05
N SER A 27 -1.99 12.57 -8.63
CA SER A 27 -0.97 13.04 -9.57
C SER A 27 0.44 12.99 -8.97
N LYS A 28 0.61 13.39 -7.70
CA LYS A 28 1.89 13.32 -6.97
C LYS A 28 2.38 11.89 -6.74
N MET A 29 1.48 10.92 -6.65
CA MET A 29 1.79 9.52 -6.32
C MET A 29 1.90 8.62 -7.57
N ILE A 30 1.55 9.10 -8.77
CA ILE A 30 1.71 8.34 -10.02
C ILE A 30 3.12 7.74 -10.19
N PRO A 31 4.23 8.48 -9.93
CA PRO A 31 5.57 7.90 -10.05
C PRO A 31 5.80 6.70 -9.11
N ASP A 32 5.19 6.72 -7.93
CA ASP A 32 5.26 5.62 -6.97
C ASP A 32 4.48 4.40 -7.45
N VAL A 33 3.28 4.61 -7.98
CA VAL A 33 2.48 3.54 -8.58
C VAL A 33 3.21 2.89 -9.75
N ARG A 34 3.79 3.70 -10.66
CA ARG A 34 4.56 3.20 -11.80
C ARG A 34 5.78 2.40 -11.36
N ARG A 35 6.54 2.92 -10.38
CA ARG A 35 7.72 2.23 -9.84
C ARG A 35 7.35 0.90 -9.18
N GLU A 36 6.20 0.82 -8.51
CA GLU A 36 5.79 -0.41 -7.87
C GLU A 36 5.23 -1.43 -8.87
N ALA A 37 4.48 -0.98 -9.88
CA ALA A 37 4.00 -1.83 -10.98
C ALA A 37 5.14 -2.39 -11.82
N SER A 38 6.19 -1.60 -12.10
CA SER A 38 7.31 -2.04 -12.94
C SER A 38 8.09 -3.21 -12.35
N LYS A 39 8.09 -3.38 -11.02
CA LYS A 39 8.68 -4.54 -10.34
C LYS A 39 8.06 -5.88 -10.75
N PHE A 40 6.83 -5.85 -11.26
CA PHE A 40 6.07 -7.03 -11.70
C PHE A 40 5.91 -7.07 -13.23
N SER A 41 6.58 -6.17 -13.95
CA SER A 41 6.57 -6.18 -15.42
C SER A 41 7.19 -7.50 -15.93
N GLY A 42 6.44 -8.24 -16.74
CA GLY A 42 6.82 -9.59 -17.17
C GLY A 42 6.24 -10.73 -16.31
N ALA A 43 5.37 -10.43 -15.34
CA ALA A 43 4.52 -11.46 -14.75
C ALA A 43 3.64 -12.12 -15.82
N VAL A 44 3.55 -13.45 -15.77
CA VAL A 44 2.84 -14.23 -16.80
C VAL A 44 1.35 -13.94 -16.75
N GLY A 45 0.79 -13.53 -17.89
CA GLY A 45 -0.64 -13.35 -18.08
C GLY A 45 -1.21 -12.03 -17.54
N VAL A 46 -0.37 -11.04 -17.26
CA VAL A 46 -0.83 -9.70 -16.84
C VAL A 46 -0.03 -8.62 -17.56
N ASP A 47 -0.73 -7.60 -18.09
CA ASP A 47 -0.09 -6.51 -18.81
C ASP A 47 0.39 -5.42 -17.84
N SER A 48 1.41 -4.65 -18.23
CA SER A 48 1.94 -3.55 -17.41
C SER A 48 0.87 -2.49 -17.11
N ASP A 49 -0.06 -2.29 -18.03
CA ASP A 49 -1.15 -1.33 -17.88
C ASP A 49 -2.19 -1.84 -16.86
N ASP A 50 -2.44 -3.15 -16.80
CA ASP A 50 -3.30 -3.77 -15.77
C ASP A 50 -2.67 -3.60 -14.38
N LEU A 51 -1.36 -3.83 -14.27
CA LEU A 51 -0.62 -3.63 -13.01
C LEU A 51 -0.68 -2.19 -12.55
N PHE A 52 -0.52 -1.24 -13.47
CA PHE A 52 -0.65 0.17 -13.16
C PHE A 52 -2.07 0.50 -12.67
N GLN A 53 -3.11 0.03 -13.36
CA GLN A 53 -4.50 0.24 -12.95
C GLN A 53 -4.78 -0.35 -11.56
N GLU A 54 -4.29 -1.56 -11.28
CA GLU A 54 -4.46 -2.20 -9.97
C GLU A 54 -3.72 -1.45 -8.87
N GLY A 55 -2.52 -0.95 -9.16
CA GLY A 55 -1.79 -0.07 -8.27
C GLY A 55 -2.53 1.25 -7.99
N MET A 56 -3.16 1.85 -9.01
CA MET A 56 -3.99 3.05 -8.86
C MET A 56 -5.21 2.80 -7.97
N ILE A 57 -5.86 1.63 -8.10
CA ILE A 57 -6.95 1.22 -7.21
C ILE A 57 -6.44 1.14 -5.76
N GLY A 58 -5.25 0.56 -5.54
CA GLY A 58 -4.62 0.49 -4.22
C GLY A 58 -4.35 1.87 -3.61
N LEU A 59 -3.86 2.82 -4.41
CA LEU A 59 -3.65 4.20 -3.99
C LEU A 59 -4.96 4.91 -3.60
N LEU A 60 -6.03 4.74 -4.38
CA LEU A 60 -7.33 5.33 -4.08
C LEU A 60 -7.91 4.79 -2.78
N SER A 61 -7.78 3.47 -2.55
CA SER A 61 -8.16 2.84 -1.29
C SER A 61 -7.33 3.39 -0.13
N ALA A 62 -6.02 3.62 -0.33
CA ALA A 62 -5.15 4.21 0.69
C ALA A 62 -5.58 5.66 1.04
N ALA A 63 -5.88 6.48 0.04
CA ALA A 63 -6.32 7.87 0.23
C ALA A 63 -7.62 7.98 1.04
N ARG A 64 -8.51 6.98 0.95
CA ARG A 64 -9.78 6.93 1.67
C ARG A 64 -9.68 6.35 3.08
N SER A 65 -8.72 5.44 3.31
CA SER A 65 -8.61 4.66 4.55
C SER A 65 -7.49 5.12 5.49
N TYR A 66 -6.57 5.96 5.01
CA TYR A 66 -5.43 6.40 5.79
C TYR A 66 -5.86 7.17 7.05
N LYS A 67 -5.28 6.78 8.18
CA LYS A 67 -5.41 7.48 9.46
C LYS A 67 -4.03 7.89 9.95
N ASN A 68 -3.90 9.15 10.36
CA ASN A 68 -2.61 9.74 10.76
C ASN A 68 -2.21 9.41 12.22
N ASP A 69 -3.01 8.61 12.91
CA ASP A 69 -2.78 8.15 14.28
C ASP A 69 -1.83 6.94 14.33
N CYS A 70 -1.74 6.17 13.24
CA CYS A 70 -0.93 4.94 13.17
C CYS A 70 0.55 5.18 12.78
N GLY A 71 1.10 6.38 13.01
CA GLY A 71 2.55 6.72 13.04
C GLY A 71 3.39 6.51 11.77
N ALA A 72 2.84 5.91 10.71
CA ALA A 72 3.45 5.80 9.39
C ALA A 72 3.07 6.99 8.52
N SER A 73 3.97 7.43 7.63
CA SER A 73 3.63 8.43 6.61
C SER A 73 2.59 7.89 5.63
N PHE A 74 1.79 8.78 5.03
CA PHE A 74 0.86 8.38 3.97
C PHE A 74 1.56 7.65 2.82
N ARG A 75 2.73 8.13 2.39
CA ARG A 75 3.51 7.52 1.30
C ARG A 75 3.89 6.08 1.62
N THR A 76 4.29 5.81 2.87
CA THR A 76 4.59 4.45 3.36
C THR A 76 3.35 3.57 3.30
N TYR A 77 2.24 4.02 3.89
CA TYR A 77 0.97 3.28 3.90
C TYR A 77 0.45 2.99 2.48
N ALA A 78 0.44 4.00 1.61
CA ALA A 78 0.02 3.88 0.23
C ALA A 78 0.87 2.86 -0.55
N SER A 79 2.19 2.81 -0.32
CA SER A 79 3.06 1.84 -0.99
C SER A 79 2.66 0.38 -0.70
N VAL A 80 2.24 0.10 0.54
CA VAL A 80 1.76 -1.23 0.95
C VAL A 80 0.44 -1.55 0.24
N CYS A 81 -0.52 -0.62 0.24
CA CYS A 81 -1.80 -0.81 -0.44
C CYS A 81 -1.65 -1.03 -1.96
N ILE A 82 -0.79 -0.21 -2.61
CA ILE A 82 -0.46 -0.32 -4.03
C ILE A 82 0.12 -1.70 -4.34
N ARG A 83 1.15 -2.11 -3.60
CA ARG A 83 1.84 -3.39 -3.79
C ARG A 83 0.90 -4.58 -3.57
N ASN A 84 0.07 -4.54 -2.53
CA ASN A 84 -0.89 -5.61 -2.25
C ASN A 84 -1.90 -5.80 -3.39
N ARG A 85 -2.39 -4.72 -4.00
CA ARG A 85 -3.29 -4.82 -5.16
C ARG A 85 -2.63 -5.42 -6.38
N ILE A 86 -1.40 -4.98 -6.69
CA ILE A 86 -0.61 -5.53 -7.79
C ILE A 86 -0.36 -7.03 -7.59
N ILE A 87 0.05 -7.46 -6.38
CA ILE A 87 0.28 -8.88 -6.07
C ILE A 87 -1.01 -9.70 -6.25
N SER A 88 -2.14 -9.20 -5.74
CA SER A 88 -3.43 -9.88 -5.88
C SER A 88 -3.85 -10.03 -7.35
N ALA A 89 -3.62 -9.01 -8.17
CA ALA A 89 -3.89 -9.07 -9.61
C ALA A 89 -3.02 -10.11 -10.32
N VAL A 90 -1.70 -10.11 -10.05
CA VAL A 90 -0.77 -11.11 -10.59
C VAL A 90 -1.18 -12.53 -10.18
N LYS A 91 -1.52 -12.75 -8.91
CA LYS A 91 -2.00 -14.05 -8.41
C LYS A 91 -3.25 -14.50 -9.18
N LYS A 92 -4.22 -13.60 -9.36
CA LYS A 92 -5.46 -13.88 -10.10
C LYS A 92 -5.20 -14.24 -11.56
N ALA A 93 -4.36 -13.46 -12.24
CA ALA A 93 -3.99 -13.67 -13.64
C ALA A 93 -3.25 -14.99 -13.88
N SER A 94 -2.39 -15.39 -12.95
CA SER A 94 -1.65 -16.66 -13.01
C SER A 94 -2.53 -17.91 -12.82
N GLY A 95 -3.82 -17.76 -12.46
CA GLY A 95 -4.72 -18.88 -12.23
C GLY A 95 -4.26 -19.82 -11.11
N GLY A 96 -3.52 -19.30 -10.13
CA GLY A 96 -2.95 -20.09 -9.02
C GLY A 96 -1.73 -20.95 -9.39
N LYS A 97 -1.24 -20.88 -10.64
CA LYS A 97 0.05 -21.47 -11.02
C LYS A 97 1.17 -20.61 -10.44
N SER A 98 2.12 -21.24 -9.74
CA SER A 98 3.14 -20.56 -8.94
C SER A 98 3.76 -19.38 -9.69
N VAL A 99 3.44 -18.16 -9.27
CA VAL A 99 4.18 -16.95 -9.65
C VAL A 99 5.65 -17.21 -9.35
N ARG A 100 6.56 -16.87 -10.28
CA ARG A 100 8.00 -17.11 -10.08
C ARG A 100 8.40 -16.48 -8.75
N ARG A 101 8.96 -17.29 -7.84
CA ARG A 101 9.37 -16.82 -6.50
C ARG A 101 10.39 -15.68 -6.58
N ASP A 102 11.16 -15.59 -7.65
CA ASP A 102 12.15 -14.53 -7.83
C ASP A 102 11.53 -13.13 -8.08
N LEU A 103 10.29 -13.07 -8.59
CA LEU A 103 9.49 -11.83 -8.66
C LEU A 103 8.82 -11.52 -7.31
N LEU A 104 8.62 -12.56 -6.51
CA LEU A 104 8.21 -12.50 -5.12
C LEU A 104 9.46 -12.45 -4.25
N VAL A 105 10.31 -11.42 -4.39
CA VAL A 105 11.42 -11.18 -3.45
C VAL A 105 10.92 -11.50 -2.04
N PRO A 106 11.56 -12.44 -1.31
CA PRO A 106 11.07 -12.93 -0.04
C PRO A 106 10.60 -11.76 0.80
N LEU A 107 9.29 -11.79 1.03
CA LEU A 107 8.52 -10.76 1.69
C LEU A 107 8.93 -10.58 3.17
N GLU A 108 9.90 -11.36 3.60
CA GLU A 108 10.48 -11.47 4.94
C GLU A 108 11.40 -10.29 5.29
N THR A 109 11.88 -9.52 4.29
CA THR A 109 12.69 -8.31 4.58
C THR A 109 11.82 -7.06 4.72
N GLU A 110 10.53 -7.10 4.35
CA GLU A 110 9.69 -5.89 4.30
C GLU A 110 8.22 -6.05 4.73
N LEU A 111 7.73 -7.25 5.07
CA LEU A 111 6.27 -7.49 5.16
C LEU A 111 5.79 -8.64 6.08
N LEU A 112 6.48 -9.02 7.15
CA LEU A 112 5.76 -9.73 8.22
C LEU A 112 4.93 -8.67 8.97
N SER A 113 3.64 -8.44 8.75
CA SER A 113 2.56 -9.26 8.19
C SER A 113 1.37 -8.34 7.87
N VAL A 114 0.91 -8.25 6.62
CA VAL A 114 -0.41 -7.67 6.29
C VAL A 114 -1.32 -8.83 5.89
N PRO A 115 -2.44 -9.08 6.59
CA PRO A 115 -3.35 -10.17 6.25
C PRO A 115 -3.88 -10.01 4.82
N GLU A 116 -4.08 -11.13 4.15
CA GLU A 116 -4.59 -11.21 2.78
C GLU A 116 -5.95 -10.50 2.69
N LEU A 117 -5.95 -9.27 2.15
CA LEU A 117 -7.16 -8.44 2.02
C LEU A 117 -8.08 -9.06 0.98
N SER A 118 -9.06 -9.83 1.44
CA SER A 118 -10.22 -10.21 0.63
C SER A 118 -11.05 -8.96 0.34
N TYR A 119 -11.37 -8.79 -0.94
CA TYR A 119 -12.20 -7.72 -1.47
C TYR A 119 -13.66 -7.92 -1.08
N ASP A 120 -13.98 -7.75 0.19
CA ASP A 120 -15.31 -7.39 0.65
C ASP A 120 -15.25 -6.97 2.13
N ASP A 121 -16.16 -6.09 2.51
CA ASP A 121 -16.46 -5.65 3.86
C ASP A 121 -15.68 -4.45 4.45
N GLY A 122 -16.31 -3.27 4.32
CA GLY A 122 -15.87 -1.97 4.86
C GLY A 122 -16.07 -1.79 6.37
N LEU A 123 -15.96 -2.85 7.18
CA LEU A 123 -16.30 -2.82 8.61
C LEU A 123 -15.16 -3.17 9.58
N VAL A 124 -13.97 -3.58 9.11
CA VAL A 124 -12.86 -4.01 10.00
C VAL A 124 -11.58 -3.18 9.80
N VAL A 125 -11.66 -1.85 9.87
CA VAL A 125 -10.49 -0.94 9.76
C VAL A 125 -10.20 -0.20 11.07
N LYS A 126 -10.74 -0.68 12.20
CA LYS A 126 -10.54 -0.03 13.51
C LYS A 126 -9.66 -0.83 14.47
N GLU A 127 -9.82 -2.15 14.56
CA GLU A 127 -9.05 -2.97 15.53
C GLU A 127 -7.64 -3.37 15.03
N GLU A 128 -7.43 -3.45 13.72
CA GLU A 128 -6.13 -3.83 13.12
C GLU A 128 -5.06 -2.73 13.23
N CYS A 129 -5.45 -1.45 13.27
CA CYS A 129 -4.49 -0.34 13.45
C CYS A 129 -3.96 -0.30 14.89
N ASP A 130 -4.80 -0.53 15.90
CA ASP A 130 -4.38 -0.56 17.32
C ASP A 130 -3.45 -1.73 17.63
N ARG A 131 -3.69 -2.91 17.03
CA ARG A 131 -2.81 -4.08 17.16
C ARG A 131 -1.45 -3.89 16.48
N SER A 132 -1.46 -3.28 15.29
CA SER A 132 -0.25 -2.98 14.54
C SER A 132 0.62 -1.93 15.25
N PHE A 133 -0.02 -0.97 15.92
CA PHE A 133 0.68 0.05 16.69
C PHE A 133 1.26 -0.47 18.02
N TRP A 134 0.58 -1.41 18.69
CA TRP A 134 1.11 -2.11 19.88
C TRP A 134 2.38 -2.90 19.56
N LEU A 135 2.40 -3.62 18.44
CA LEU A 135 3.58 -4.35 17.99
C LEU A 135 4.73 -3.40 17.65
N TYR A 136 4.46 -2.33 16.88
CA TYR A 136 5.46 -1.31 16.53
C TYR A 136 6.13 -0.65 17.76
N ARG A 137 5.37 -0.35 18.83
CA ARG A 137 5.93 0.21 20.08
C ARG A 137 6.77 -0.78 20.88
N ASN A 138 6.49 -2.09 20.81
CA ASN A 138 7.21 -3.11 21.60
C ASN A 138 8.44 -3.70 20.89
N THR A 139 8.58 -3.60 19.57
CA THR A 139 9.80 -4.01 18.85
C THR A 139 10.89 -2.94 18.85
N ALA A 140 10.54 -1.67 19.06
CA ALA A 140 11.49 -0.55 19.09
C ALA A 140 12.43 -0.54 20.33
N PHE A 141 12.20 -1.39 21.34
CA PHE A 141 13.03 -1.47 22.55
C PHE A 141 14.11 -2.56 22.52
N ARG A 142 14.33 -3.25 21.38
CA ARG A 142 15.27 -4.38 21.31
C ARG A 142 16.49 -4.12 20.41
N LYS A 143 17.09 -2.93 20.50
CA LYS A 143 18.50 -2.70 20.10
C LYS A 143 19.20 -1.71 21.04
N ARG A 144 19.47 -2.13 22.28
CA ARG A 144 20.61 -1.71 23.12
C ARG A 144 20.72 -2.72 24.28
N THR A 145 21.96 -3.05 24.65
CA THR A 145 22.41 -4.13 25.55
C THR A 145 22.32 -5.54 24.97
N GLN A 146 23.39 -6.01 24.31
CA GLN A 146 24.60 -6.55 24.94
C GLN A 146 25.75 -6.51 23.94
#